data_AF-A0A914GZT8-F1
#
_entry.id   AF-A0A914GZT8-F1
#
_cell.length_a   1.000
_cell.length_b   1.000
_cell.length_c   1.000
_cell.angle_alpha   90.00
_cell.angle_beta   90.00
_cell.angle_gamma   90.00
#
_symmetry.space_group_name_H-M   'P 1'
#
loop_
_entity.id
_entity.type
_entity.pdbx_description
1 polymer ?
#
loop_
_entity_poly.entity_id
_entity_poly.type
_entity_poly.pdbx_seq_one_letter_code
_entity_poly.pdbx_strand_id
1 'polypeptide(L)'
;MANHWLKLKGLFEQKKYIEGLSERVNSDRKQLEVEAAIKIQIWWRRIYAARRDEIERIVSKENLHDSVVDVKYGLTFEEKSAIKLQAWWRGTLCRAHMLPEHKERLARCVEEIREAPCSEANPKDERQMPLNRRVECYLEGLLSSVLTERKVMAIRLNRLADHSHVCIECMLLRNVLEVIIECLKDLNRSEAHLYVIRPLCELILKLLSYKPFTDSFAENNLEGLISISVQLIHHNYKDKKVVSLLVNALNLLASFPGFRDKINALNYAWYMRKFQQQFGRLKSSDSRFAAYKKLCQFNKYRCAID
;
A
#
# COMPACT_ATOMS: atom_id res chain seq x y z
N MET A 1 30.54 5.46 -53.88
CA MET A 1 30.00 6.67 -53.20
C MET A 1 28.48 6.87 -53.37
N ALA A 2 27.86 6.52 -54.50
CA ALA A 2 26.42 6.70 -54.73
C ALA A 2 25.48 5.92 -53.76
N ASN A 3 25.85 4.70 -53.36
CA ASN A 3 25.03 3.87 -52.45
C ASN A 3 24.96 4.39 -51.00
N HIS A 4 25.95 5.16 -50.55
CA HIS A 4 25.97 5.72 -49.19
C HIS A 4 25.01 6.92 -49.07
N TRP A 5 24.90 7.71 -50.14
CA TRP A 5 23.99 8.85 -50.23
C TRP A 5 22.51 8.44 -50.27
N LEU A 6 22.18 7.36 -50.98
CA LEU A 6 20.82 6.79 -50.99
C LEU A 6 20.39 6.29 -49.61
N LYS A 7 21.31 5.66 -48.86
CA LYS A 7 21.04 5.16 -47.50
C LYS A 7 20.84 6.29 -46.48
N LEU A 8 21.62 7.37 -46.58
CA LEU A 8 21.46 8.57 -45.76
C LEU A 8 20.15 9.31 -46.07
N LYS A 9 19.76 9.38 -47.34
CA LYS A 9 18.48 10.01 -47.74
C LYS A 9 17.27 9.27 -47.18
N GLY A 10 17.29 7.93 -47.22
CA GLY A 10 16.24 7.09 -46.62
C GLY A 10 16.12 7.28 -45.10
N LEU A 11 17.24 7.40 -44.39
CA LEU A 11 17.24 7.66 -42.94
C LEU A 11 16.69 9.04 -42.58
N PHE A 12 16.96 10.06 -43.40
CA PHE A 12 16.40 11.41 -43.21
C PHE A 12 14.89 11.45 -43.42
N GLU A 13 14.38 10.78 -44.45
CA GLU A 13 12.92 10.69 -44.69
C GLU A 13 12.21 9.91 -43.59
N GLN A 14 12.83 8.84 -43.09
CA GLN A 14 12.29 8.04 -41.98
C GLN A 14 12.26 8.83 -40.66
N LYS A 15 13.30 9.62 -40.38
CA LYS A 15 13.34 10.51 -39.21
C LYS A 15 12.24 11.57 -39.28
N LYS A 16 12.04 12.19 -40.45
CA LYS A 16 11.01 13.20 -40.68
C LYS A 16 9.59 12.63 -40.55
N TYR A 17 9.39 11.38 -40.95
CA TYR A 17 8.13 10.65 -40.77
C TYR A 17 7.84 10.35 -39.29
N ILE A 18 8.85 9.93 -38.53
CA ILE A 18 8.72 9.65 -37.08
C ILE A 18 8.46 10.94 -36.30
N GLU A 19 9.14 12.04 -36.64
CA GLU A 19 8.90 13.37 -36.04
C GLU A 19 7.46 13.83 -36.33
N GLY A 20 6.98 13.69 -37.57
CA GLY A 20 5.60 14.02 -37.94
C GLY A 20 4.52 13.14 -37.29
N LEU A 21 4.84 11.91 -36.91
CA LEU A 21 3.96 11.05 -36.10
C LEU A 21 3.94 11.47 -34.63
N SER A 22 5.11 11.83 -34.08
CA SER A 22 5.22 12.32 -32.69
C SER A 22 4.44 13.62 -32.47
N GLU A 23 4.47 14.53 -33.45
CA GLU A 23 3.71 15.78 -33.41
C GLU A 23 2.20 15.56 -33.46
N ARG A 24 1.71 14.61 -34.30
CA ARG A 24 0.28 14.26 -34.36
C ARG A 24 -0.20 13.62 -33.07
N VAL A 25 0.55 12.67 -32.51
CA VAL A 25 0.21 12.04 -31.22
C VAL A 25 0.17 13.07 -30.08
N ASN A 26 1.07 14.06 -30.09
CA ASN A 26 1.03 15.16 -29.12
C ASN A 26 -0.15 16.12 -29.35
N SER A 27 -0.57 16.36 -30.59
CA SER A 27 -1.74 17.18 -30.90
C SER A 27 -3.04 16.51 -30.43
N ASP A 28 -3.22 15.22 -30.74
CA ASP A 28 -4.40 14.45 -30.33
C ASP A 28 -4.51 14.35 -28.81
N ARG A 29 -3.36 14.22 -28.13
CA ARG A 29 -3.28 14.26 -26.67
C ARG A 29 -3.72 15.60 -26.08
N LYS A 30 -3.26 16.72 -26.64
CA LYS A 30 -3.69 18.07 -26.18
C LYS A 30 -5.19 18.25 -26.38
N GLN A 31 -5.75 17.73 -27.47
CA GLN A 31 -7.18 17.82 -27.77
C GLN A 31 -8.02 17.00 -26.77
N LEU A 32 -7.58 15.78 -26.43
CA LEU A 32 -8.17 14.95 -25.37
C LEU A 32 -8.11 15.61 -23.98
N GLU A 33 -7.01 16.29 -23.66
CA GLU A 33 -6.87 17.03 -22.40
C GLU A 33 -7.86 18.20 -22.31
N VAL A 34 -8.10 18.93 -23.41
CA VAL A 34 -9.09 20.01 -23.49
C VAL A 34 -10.51 19.46 -23.34
N GLU A 35 -10.85 18.38 -24.04
CA GLU A 35 -12.18 17.75 -23.94
C GLU A 35 -12.48 17.23 -22.52
N ALA A 36 -11.49 16.62 -21.87
CA ALA A 36 -11.63 16.16 -20.49
C ALA A 36 -11.81 17.33 -19.52
N ALA A 37 -11.07 18.43 -19.71
CA ALA A 37 -11.22 19.64 -18.90
C ALA A 37 -12.63 20.24 -19.03
N ILE A 38 -13.18 20.28 -20.25
CA ILE A 38 -14.56 20.74 -20.50
C ILE A 38 -15.58 19.83 -19.81
N LYS A 39 -15.43 18.50 -19.90
CA LYS A 39 -16.33 17.55 -19.23
C LYS A 39 -16.31 17.69 -17.70
N ILE A 40 -15.12 17.91 -17.12
CA ILE A 40 -14.96 18.16 -15.68
C ILE A 40 -15.60 19.49 -15.29
N GLN A 41 -15.41 20.55 -16.08
CA GLN A 41 -16.03 21.85 -15.83
C GLN A 41 -17.56 21.77 -15.88
N ILE A 42 -18.12 21.05 -16.84
CA ILE A 42 -19.57 20.84 -16.96
C ILE A 42 -20.11 20.05 -15.76
N TRP A 43 -19.41 18.99 -15.35
CA TRP A 43 -19.80 18.19 -14.19
C TRP A 43 -19.76 18.99 -12.89
N TRP A 44 -18.71 19.79 -12.70
CA TRP A 44 -18.58 20.68 -11.53
C TRP A 44 -19.67 21.74 -11.49
N ARG A 45 -19.97 22.41 -12.61
CA ARG A 45 -21.08 23.38 -12.70
C ARG A 45 -22.43 22.77 -12.33
N ARG A 46 -22.67 21.50 -12.72
CA ARG A 46 -23.88 20.76 -12.35
C ARG A 46 -23.96 20.46 -10.85
N ILE A 47 -22.85 20.05 -10.23
CA ILE A 47 -22.80 19.80 -8.78
C ILE A 47 -22.96 21.10 -7.98
N TYR A 48 -22.27 22.16 -8.40
CA TYR A 48 -22.35 23.46 -7.75
C TYR A 48 -23.78 24.02 -7.79
N ALA A 49 -24.44 23.97 -8.95
CA ALA A 49 -25.84 24.38 -9.08
C ALA A 49 -26.79 23.54 -8.20
N ALA A 50 -26.53 22.24 -8.04
CA ALA A 50 -27.36 21.34 -7.24
C ALA A 50 -27.13 21.45 -5.71
N ARG A 51 -26.00 22.02 -5.27
CA ARG A 51 -25.59 22.06 -3.86
C ARG A 51 -25.09 23.43 -3.41
N ARG A 52 -25.53 24.48 -4.09
CA ARG A 52 -25.06 25.86 -3.92
C ARG A 52 -25.08 26.31 -2.46
N ASP A 53 -26.23 26.15 -1.79
CA ASP A 53 -26.44 26.63 -0.42
C ASP A 53 -25.62 25.87 0.64
N GLU A 54 -25.21 24.63 0.35
CA GLU A 54 -24.38 23.80 1.24
C GLU A 54 -22.89 24.15 1.06
N ILE A 55 -22.48 24.40 -0.19
CA ILE A 55 -21.11 24.81 -0.52
C ILE A 55 -20.85 26.24 -0.01
N GLU A 56 -21.77 27.19 -0.19
CA GLU A 56 -21.63 28.56 0.32
C GLU A 56 -21.47 28.60 1.86
N ARG A 57 -22.17 27.72 2.59
CA ARG A 57 -22.02 27.57 4.05
C ARG A 57 -20.67 27.02 4.51
N ILE A 58 -20.04 26.13 3.72
CA ILE A 58 -18.69 25.60 4.01
C ILE A 58 -17.64 26.67 3.74
N VAL A 59 -17.81 27.44 2.66
CA VAL A 59 -16.90 28.53 2.25
C VAL A 59 -16.89 29.67 3.28
N SER A 60 -18.04 30.04 3.85
CA SER A 60 -18.08 31.03 4.95
C SER A 60 -17.30 30.60 6.20
N LYS A 61 -17.06 29.29 6.40
CA LYS A 61 -16.24 28.77 7.51
C LYS A 61 -14.75 28.70 7.18
N GLU A 62 -14.36 28.45 5.94
CA GLU A 62 -12.96 28.34 5.52
C GLU A 62 -12.28 29.69 5.22
N ASN A 63 -13.04 30.75 4.94
CA ASN A 63 -12.53 32.10 4.63
C ASN A 63 -11.76 32.80 5.78
N LEU A 64 -11.62 32.19 6.95
CA LEU A 64 -10.83 32.72 8.06
C LEU A 64 -9.31 32.48 7.90
N HIS A 65 -8.86 31.57 7.04
CA HIS A 65 -7.45 31.12 7.02
C HIS A 65 -6.65 31.43 5.74
N ASP A 66 -7.31 31.82 4.63
CA ASP A 66 -6.67 31.96 3.30
C ASP A 66 -6.41 33.43 2.86
N SER A 67 -6.64 34.42 3.74
CA SER A 67 -6.56 35.86 3.42
C SER A 67 -5.18 36.38 3.00
N VAL A 68 -4.10 35.60 3.19
CA VAL A 68 -2.72 36.03 2.90
C VAL A 68 -2.31 35.75 1.44
N VAL A 69 -2.97 34.82 0.74
CA VAL A 69 -2.62 34.47 -0.65
C VAL A 69 -3.48 35.23 -1.67
N ASP A 70 -4.58 35.85 -1.22
CA ASP A 70 -5.64 36.37 -2.09
C ASP A 70 -5.27 37.66 -2.86
N VAL A 71 -4.31 38.44 -2.36
CA VAL A 71 -3.98 39.76 -2.95
C VAL A 71 -3.18 39.64 -4.25
N LYS A 72 -2.57 38.48 -4.55
CA LYS A 72 -1.54 38.38 -5.61
C LYS A 72 -2.03 37.97 -7.00
N TYR A 73 -3.19 37.32 -7.14
CA TYR A 73 -3.63 36.75 -8.43
C TYR A 73 -5.09 36.98 -8.84
N GLY A 74 -5.94 37.57 -7.98
CA GLY A 74 -7.31 37.98 -8.36
C GLY A 74 -8.20 36.84 -8.89
N LEU A 75 -7.92 35.58 -8.53
CA LEU A 75 -8.67 34.41 -9.00
C LEU A 75 -9.92 34.21 -8.16
N THR A 76 -11.05 33.97 -8.83
CA THR A 76 -12.31 33.66 -8.15
C THR A 76 -12.22 32.31 -7.43
N PHE A 77 -13.09 32.10 -6.44
CA PHE A 77 -13.17 30.83 -5.71
C PHE A 77 -13.39 29.62 -6.65
N GLU A 78 -14.17 29.84 -7.72
CA GLU A 78 -14.48 28.84 -8.72
C GLU A 78 -13.23 28.44 -9.51
N GLU A 79 -12.39 29.40 -9.87
CA GLU A 79 -11.11 29.19 -10.54
C GLU A 79 -10.11 28.45 -9.64
N LYS A 80 -10.02 28.81 -8.36
CA LYS A 80 -9.14 28.11 -7.40
C LYS A 80 -9.56 26.66 -7.20
N SER A 81 -10.86 26.42 -7.03
CA SER A 81 -11.44 25.09 -6.88
C SER A 81 -11.20 24.23 -8.13
N ALA A 82 -11.40 24.82 -9.32
CA ALA A 82 -11.12 24.16 -10.59
C ALA A 82 -9.64 23.79 -10.73
N ILE A 83 -8.71 24.68 -10.35
CA ILE A 83 -7.27 24.41 -10.38
C ILE A 83 -6.91 23.26 -9.44
N LYS A 84 -7.44 23.24 -8.20
CA LYS A 84 -7.22 22.13 -7.25
C LYS A 84 -7.72 20.79 -7.80
N LEU A 85 -8.92 20.76 -8.38
CA LEU A 85 -9.50 19.58 -9.03
C LEU A 85 -8.68 19.12 -10.24
N GLN A 86 -8.26 20.04 -11.10
CA GLN A 86 -7.42 19.74 -12.26
C GLN A 86 -6.06 19.20 -11.85
N ALA A 87 -5.42 19.78 -10.83
CA ALA A 87 -4.16 19.29 -10.28
C ALA A 87 -4.32 17.89 -9.67
N TRP A 88 -5.40 17.64 -8.93
CA TRP A 88 -5.71 16.33 -8.37
C TRP A 88 -5.94 15.27 -9.47
N TRP A 89 -6.70 15.62 -10.51
CA TRP A 89 -6.97 14.75 -11.65
C TRP A 89 -5.71 14.45 -12.46
N ARG A 90 -4.92 15.48 -12.80
CA ARG A 90 -3.62 15.33 -13.48
C ARG A 90 -2.66 14.48 -12.67
N GLY A 91 -2.59 14.68 -11.35
CA GLY A 91 -1.80 13.84 -10.45
C GLY A 91 -2.28 12.39 -10.44
N THR A 92 -3.59 12.15 -10.48
CA THR A 92 -4.17 10.81 -10.51
C THR A 92 -3.89 10.10 -11.84
N LEU A 93 -4.04 10.79 -12.97
CA LEU A 93 -3.67 10.26 -14.29
C LEU A 93 -2.17 9.96 -14.39
N CYS A 94 -1.33 10.89 -13.92
CA CYS A 94 0.12 10.71 -13.91
C CYS A 94 0.51 9.48 -13.05
N ARG A 95 -0.05 9.36 -11.84
CA ARG A 95 0.15 8.17 -11.00
C ARG A 95 -0.35 6.89 -11.65
N ALA A 96 -1.51 6.93 -12.31
CA ALA A 96 -2.07 5.76 -13.00
C ALA A 96 -1.21 5.34 -14.20
N HIS A 97 -0.66 6.29 -14.94
CA HIS A 97 0.19 6.05 -16.10
C HIS A 97 1.59 5.58 -15.73
N MET A 98 2.17 6.16 -14.67
CA MET A 98 3.47 5.73 -14.15
C MET A 98 3.38 4.47 -13.29
N LEU A 99 2.17 4.06 -12.85
CA LEU A 99 2.00 2.89 -12.01
C LEU A 99 2.64 1.64 -12.64
N PRO A 100 2.33 1.24 -13.89
CA PRO A 100 2.87 0.02 -14.48
C PRO A 100 4.39 0.04 -14.55
N GLU A 101 5.00 1.14 -15.02
CA GLU A 101 6.45 1.29 -15.09
C GLU A 101 7.09 1.25 -13.70
N HIS A 102 6.48 1.90 -12.70
CA HIS A 102 6.97 1.88 -11.33
C HIS A 102 6.83 0.49 -10.70
N LYS A 103 5.73 -0.22 -10.98
CA LYS A 103 5.52 -1.62 -10.56
C LYS A 103 6.59 -2.53 -11.18
N GLU A 104 6.90 -2.34 -12.46
CA GLU A 104 7.87 -3.13 -13.20
C GLU A 104 9.31 -2.82 -12.79
N ARG A 105 9.68 -1.54 -12.62
CA ARG A 105 10.96 -1.13 -12.04
C ARG A 105 11.15 -1.69 -10.64
N LEU A 106 10.12 -1.61 -9.80
CA LEU A 106 10.17 -2.17 -8.45
C LEU A 106 10.22 -3.70 -8.46
N ALA A 107 9.55 -4.36 -9.40
CA ALA A 107 9.64 -5.80 -9.59
C ALA A 107 11.06 -6.20 -10.02
N ARG A 108 11.64 -5.50 -11.02
CA ARG A 108 13.02 -5.70 -11.47
C ARG A 108 14.04 -5.47 -10.36
N CYS A 109 13.98 -4.35 -9.63
CA CYS A 109 14.89 -4.13 -8.51
C CYS A 109 14.78 -5.23 -7.45
N VAL A 110 13.57 -5.76 -7.21
CA VAL A 110 13.40 -6.87 -6.27
C VAL A 110 13.90 -8.20 -6.82
N GLU A 111 13.71 -8.47 -8.11
CA GLU A 111 14.27 -9.65 -8.76
C GLU A 111 15.80 -9.56 -8.84
N GLU A 112 16.39 -8.40 -9.17
CA GLU A 112 17.83 -8.17 -9.11
C GLU A 112 18.40 -8.41 -7.71
N ILE A 113 17.72 -7.91 -6.66
CA ILE A 113 18.14 -8.16 -5.27
C ILE A 113 17.93 -9.65 -4.87
N ARG A 114 16.93 -10.31 -5.46
CA ARG A 114 16.57 -11.71 -5.20
C ARG A 114 17.49 -12.71 -5.90
N GLU A 115 17.81 -12.47 -7.17
CA GLU A 115 18.54 -13.30 -8.13
C GLU A 115 20.04 -12.98 -8.16
N ALA A 116 20.49 -11.82 -7.65
CA ALA A 116 21.91 -11.45 -7.68
C ALA A 116 22.79 -12.63 -7.20
N PRO A 117 23.55 -13.28 -8.11
CA PRO A 117 24.38 -14.41 -7.79
C PRO A 117 25.48 -13.98 -6.82
N CYS A 118 25.92 -14.89 -5.95
CA CYS A 118 27.19 -14.68 -5.25
C CYS A 118 28.31 -14.78 -6.30
N SER A 119 29.09 -13.72 -6.47
CA SER A 119 30.35 -13.78 -7.20
C SER A 119 31.51 -13.60 -6.23
N GLU A 120 32.69 -14.14 -6.57
CA GLU A 120 33.91 -13.99 -5.75
C GLU A 120 34.34 -12.53 -5.58
N ALA A 121 33.92 -11.64 -6.49
CA ALA A 121 34.20 -10.20 -6.43
C ALA A 121 33.20 -9.40 -5.56
N ASN A 122 32.09 -10.02 -5.12
CA ASN A 122 31.13 -9.44 -4.21
C ASN A 122 30.56 -10.55 -3.31
N PRO A 123 31.37 -11.07 -2.37
CA PRO A 123 30.82 -11.91 -1.32
C PRO A 123 29.81 -11.01 -0.62
N LYS A 124 28.52 -11.33 -0.67
CA LYS A 124 27.55 -10.58 0.13
C LYS A 124 27.97 -10.84 1.58
N ASP A 125 28.78 -9.93 2.18
CA ASP A 125 29.37 -10.06 3.52
C ASP A 125 28.31 -10.52 4.52
N GLU A 126 27.10 -10.01 4.31
CA GLU A 126 25.84 -10.35 4.96
C GLU A 126 25.51 -11.85 5.05
N ARG A 127 25.92 -12.72 4.12
CA ARG A 127 25.70 -14.18 4.20
C ARG A 127 26.80 -14.91 4.95
N GLN A 128 27.99 -14.30 5.04
CA GLN A 128 29.08 -14.78 5.88
C GLN A 128 28.88 -14.36 7.34
N MET A 129 28.03 -13.36 7.59
CA MET A 129 27.68 -12.94 8.94
C MET A 129 26.95 -14.04 9.73
N PRO A 130 27.19 -14.12 11.05
CA PRO A 130 26.39 -14.96 11.95
C PRO A 130 24.90 -14.62 11.88
N LEU A 131 24.04 -15.64 12.01
CA LEU A 131 22.58 -15.49 11.89
C LEU A 131 22.02 -14.35 12.75
N ASN A 132 22.44 -14.25 14.01
CA ASN A 132 22.00 -13.19 14.92
C ASN A 132 22.25 -11.79 14.35
N ARG A 133 23.45 -11.57 13.79
CA ARG A 133 23.82 -10.27 13.25
C ARG A 133 23.04 -9.93 11.99
N ARG A 134 22.75 -10.94 11.17
CA ARG A 134 21.91 -10.80 9.97
C ARG A 134 20.48 -10.39 10.34
N VAL A 135 19.89 -11.06 11.33
CA VAL A 135 18.55 -10.73 11.81
C VAL A 135 18.52 -9.29 12.34
N GLU A 136 19.48 -8.88 13.17
CA GLU A 136 19.60 -7.49 13.64
C GLU A 136 19.61 -6.47 12.50
N CYS A 137 20.50 -6.64 11.51
CA CYS A 137 20.56 -5.74 10.36
C CYS A 137 19.25 -5.70 9.56
N TYR A 138 18.56 -6.83 9.41
CA TYR A 138 17.27 -6.86 8.72
C TYR A 138 16.17 -6.15 9.51
N LEU A 139 16.17 -6.28 10.84
CA LEU A 139 15.23 -5.57 11.70
C LEU A 139 15.46 -4.06 11.68
N GLU A 140 16.72 -3.61 11.68
CA GLU A 140 17.06 -2.18 11.53
C GLU A 140 16.56 -1.64 10.17
N GLY A 141 16.81 -2.37 9.08
CA GLY A 141 16.36 -1.97 7.75
C GLY A 141 14.83 -2.01 7.55
N LEU A 142 14.07 -2.74 8.38
CA LEU A 142 12.60 -2.63 8.40
C LEU A 142 12.11 -1.25 8.87
N LEU A 143 12.91 -0.55 9.68
CA LEU A 143 12.59 0.78 10.19
C LEU A 143 13.16 1.92 9.32
N SER A 144 13.90 1.59 8.24
CA SER A 144 14.44 2.56 7.29
C SER A 144 13.37 3.52 6.74
N SER A 145 13.71 4.76 6.38
CA SER A 145 12.77 5.66 5.70
C SER A 145 12.47 5.22 4.24
N VAL A 146 13.27 4.31 3.70
CA VAL A 146 13.20 3.89 2.29
C VAL A 146 12.32 2.64 2.15
N LEU A 147 11.18 2.78 1.45
CA LEU A 147 10.20 1.69 1.27
C LEU A 147 10.78 0.44 0.58
N THR A 148 11.69 0.63 -0.38
CA THR A 148 12.34 -0.48 -1.10
C THR A 148 13.24 -1.29 -0.18
N GLU A 149 13.92 -0.63 0.76
CA GLU A 149 14.75 -1.29 1.76
C GLU A 149 13.89 -2.12 2.73
N ARG A 150 12.82 -1.52 3.28
CA ARG A 150 11.85 -2.24 4.12
C ARG A 150 11.34 -3.50 3.44
N LYS A 151 10.99 -3.41 2.15
CA LYS A 151 10.52 -4.55 1.34
C LYS A 151 11.58 -5.65 1.26
N VAL A 152 12.82 -5.28 0.95
CA VAL A 152 13.93 -6.23 0.81
C VAL A 152 14.19 -6.95 2.13
N MET A 153 14.20 -6.23 3.25
CA MET A 153 14.39 -6.82 4.58
C MET A 153 13.24 -7.75 4.94
N ALA A 154 11.99 -7.36 4.68
CA ALA A 154 10.83 -8.23 4.89
C ALA A 154 10.92 -9.54 4.09
N ILE A 155 11.39 -9.47 2.82
CA ILE A 155 11.59 -10.66 1.99
C ILE A 155 12.73 -11.53 2.53
N ARG A 156 13.84 -10.95 2.98
CA ARG A 156 14.98 -11.68 3.55
C ARG A 156 14.61 -12.39 4.84
N LEU A 157 13.87 -11.73 5.73
CA LEU A 157 13.33 -12.34 6.94
C LEU A 157 12.38 -13.50 6.63
N ASN A 158 11.49 -13.34 5.64
CA ASN A 158 10.64 -14.44 5.19
C ASN A 158 11.45 -15.65 4.70
N ARG A 159 12.51 -15.42 3.92
CA ARG A 159 13.38 -16.52 3.47
C ARG A 159 14.01 -17.23 4.65
N LEU A 160 14.58 -16.48 5.60
CA LEU A 160 15.17 -17.09 6.81
C LEU A 160 14.13 -17.93 7.56
N ALA A 161 12.91 -17.43 7.74
CA ALA A 161 11.82 -18.16 8.38
C ALA A 161 11.44 -19.45 7.61
N ASP A 162 11.55 -19.45 6.27
CA ASP A 162 11.27 -20.63 5.45
C ASP A 162 12.39 -21.69 5.50
N HIS A 163 13.62 -21.33 5.87
CA HIS A 163 14.76 -22.26 5.86
C HIS A 163 14.81 -23.15 7.11
N SER A 164 14.53 -22.60 8.30
CA SER A 164 14.66 -23.35 9.55
C SER A 164 13.90 -22.70 10.71
N HIS A 165 13.36 -23.53 11.60
CA HIS A 165 12.77 -23.10 12.87
C HIS A 165 13.74 -22.33 13.78
N VAL A 166 15.04 -22.64 13.72
CA VAL A 166 16.10 -21.91 14.46
C VAL A 166 16.15 -20.44 14.05
N CYS A 167 15.88 -20.14 12.78
CA CYS A 167 15.80 -18.76 12.30
C CYS A 167 14.58 -18.02 12.90
N ILE A 168 13.45 -18.72 13.05
CA ILE A 168 12.25 -18.16 13.68
C ILE A 168 12.52 -17.85 15.15
N GLU A 169 13.14 -18.78 15.89
CA GLU A 169 13.50 -18.58 17.30
C GLU A 169 14.46 -17.39 17.47
N CYS A 170 15.49 -17.31 16.64
CA CYS A 170 16.42 -16.18 16.63
C CYS A 170 15.69 -14.83 16.42
N MET A 171 14.72 -14.78 15.49
CA MET A 171 13.93 -13.57 15.28
C MET A 171 13.05 -13.22 16.48
N LEU A 172 12.38 -14.22 17.08
CA LEU A 172 11.52 -14.01 18.25
C LEU A 172 12.32 -13.48 19.44
N LEU A 173 13.50 -14.05 19.72
CA LEU A 173 14.44 -13.58 20.75
C LEU A 173 14.91 -12.12 20.53
N ARG A 174 14.77 -11.59 19.32
CA ARG A 174 15.10 -10.21 18.96
C ARG A 174 13.86 -9.31 18.80
N ASN A 175 12.73 -9.69 19.39
CA ASN A 175 11.48 -8.92 19.38
C ASN A 175 10.99 -8.54 17.97
N VAL A 176 11.18 -9.43 16.99
CA VAL A 176 10.76 -9.19 15.59
C VAL A 176 9.30 -8.73 15.48
N LEU A 177 8.39 -9.22 16.34
CA LEU A 177 6.97 -8.86 16.30
C LEU A 177 6.75 -7.37 16.60
N GLU A 178 7.46 -6.82 17.58
CA GLU A 178 7.39 -5.41 17.94
C GLU A 178 7.89 -4.51 16.79
N VAL A 179 9.03 -4.88 16.19
CA VAL A 179 9.61 -4.18 15.03
C VAL A 179 8.67 -4.23 13.83
N ILE A 180 8.03 -5.37 13.57
CA ILE A 180 7.05 -5.50 12.48
C ILE A 180 5.83 -4.60 12.75
N ILE A 181 5.31 -4.60 13.97
CA ILE A 181 4.17 -3.75 14.36
C ILE A 181 4.53 -2.28 14.12
N GLU A 182 5.71 -1.83 14.56
CA GLU A 182 6.18 -0.47 14.36
C GLU A 182 6.32 -0.12 12.87
N CYS A 183 6.94 -1.01 12.08
CA CYS A 183 7.06 -0.84 10.64
C CYS A 183 5.69 -0.67 9.95
N LEU A 184 4.67 -1.43 10.39
CA LEU A 184 3.34 -1.43 9.79
C LEU A 184 2.48 -0.23 10.20
N LYS A 185 2.71 0.42 11.36
CA LYS A 185 1.94 1.60 11.80
C LYS A 185 1.96 2.72 10.77
N ASP A 186 3.09 2.90 10.08
CA ASP A 186 3.26 3.95 9.07
C ASP A 186 2.73 3.57 7.68
N LEU A 187 2.32 2.32 7.48
CA LEU A 187 1.98 1.75 6.17
C LEU A 187 0.47 1.68 5.95
N ASN A 188 -0.21 2.82 5.81
CA ASN A 188 -1.68 2.83 5.66
C ASN A 188 -2.28 3.67 4.50
N ARG A 189 -1.47 4.21 3.58
CA ARG A 189 -1.93 5.28 2.65
C ARG A 189 -1.83 5.03 1.14
N SER A 190 -1.20 3.93 0.68
CA SER A 190 -0.83 3.79 -0.74
C SER A 190 -0.76 2.34 -1.23
N GLU A 191 -1.07 2.11 -2.50
CA GLU A 191 -0.81 0.85 -3.22
C GLU A 191 0.67 0.45 -3.16
N ALA A 192 1.59 1.42 -3.07
CA ALA A 192 3.01 1.15 -2.90
C ALA A 192 3.32 0.47 -1.54
N HIS A 193 2.55 0.78 -0.49
CA HIS A 193 2.78 0.18 0.82
C HIS A 193 2.44 -1.32 0.84
N LEU A 194 1.54 -1.78 -0.05
CA LEU A 194 1.22 -3.21 -0.20
C LEU A 194 2.45 -4.06 -0.51
N TYR A 195 3.48 -3.49 -1.13
CA TYR A 195 4.72 -4.19 -1.41
C TYR A 195 5.49 -4.60 -0.15
N VAL A 196 5.31 -3.88 0.96
CA VAL A 196 5.91 -4.18 2.25
C VAL A 196 4.91 -4.90 3.16
N ILE A 197 3.64 -4.48 3.15
CA ILE A 197 2.57 -5.10 3.98
C ILE A 197 2.44 -6.59 3.68
N ARG A 198 2.39 -7.00 2.41
CA ARG A 198 2.20 -8.43 2.05
C ARG A 198 3.28 -9.35 2.65
N PRO A 199 4.59 -9.14 2.41
CA PRO A 199 5.61 -10.00 3.00
C PRO A 199 5.61 -9.91 4.54
N LEU A 200 5.31 -8.76 5.14
CA LEU A 200 5.21 -8.67 6.60
C LEU A 200 4.03 -9.46 7.17
N CYS A 201 2.86 -9.44 6.51
CA CYS A 201 1.72 -10.28 6.91
C CYS A 201 2.03 -11.78 6.77
N GLU A 202 2.78 -12.18 5.74
CA GLU A 202 3.25 -13.56 5.59
C GLU A 202 4.20 -13.94 6.73
N LEU A 203 5.14 -13.06 7.08
CA LEU A 203 6.08 -13.27 8.16
C LEU A 203 5.36 -13.38 9.52
N ILE A 204 4.43 -12.47 9.83
CA ILE A 204 3.61 -12.54 11.04
C ILE A 204 2.93 -13.91 11.14
N LEU A 205 2.29 -14.38 10.07
CA LEU A 205 1.58 -15.65 10.09
C LEU A 205 2.54 -16.83 10.32
N LYS A 206 3.73 -16.83 9.69
CA LYS A 206 4.75 -17.86 9.89
C LYS A 206 5.27 -17.88 11.32
N LEU A 207 5.61 -16.71 11.87
CA LEU A 207 6.05 -16.55 13.25
C LEU A 207 4.98 -17.09 14.21
N LEU A 208 3.73 -16.63 14.07
CA LEU A 208 2.62 -17.04 14.94
C LEU A 208 2.27 -18.53 14.84
N SER A 209 2.59 -19.17 13.70
CA SER A 209 2.33 -20.60 13.52
C SER A 209 3.37 -21.47 14.25
N TYR A 210 4.49 -20.90 14.70
CA TYR A 210 5.55 -21.62 15.40
C TYR A 210 5.30 -21.69 16.92
N LYS A 211 4.42 -22.61 17.32
CA LYS A 211 3.93 -22.73 18.71
C LYS A 211 4.99 -22.89 19.82
N PRO A 212 6.14 -23.59 19.63
CA PRO A 212 7.05 -23.88 20.74
C PRO A 212 7.59 -22.65 21.49
N PHE A 213 7.66 -21.50 20.81
CA PHE A 213 8.22 -20.26 21.35
C PHE A 213 7.27 -19.06 21.27
N THR A 214 6.26 -19.12 20.40
CA THR A 214 5.42 -17.95 20.11
C THR A 214 4.62 -17.48 21.31
N ASP A 215 4.22 -18.39 22.21
CA ASP A 215 3.26 -18.08 23.25
C ASP A 215 3.71 -16.91 24.14
N SER A 216 4.97 -16.92 24.57
CA SER A 216 5.55 -15.85 25.42
C SER A 216 5.71 -14.51 24.68
N PHE A 217 6.11 -14.53 23.41
CA PHE A 217 6.37 -13.29 22.65
C PHE A 217 5.10 -12.67 22.09
N ALA A 218 4.14 -13.49 21.67
CA ALA A 218 2.87 -13.02 21.13
C ALA A 218 1.96 -12.48 22.23
N GLU A 219 2.02 -12.98 23.46
CA GLU A 219 1.28 -12.43 24.60
C GLU A 219 1.66 -10.97 24.89
N ASN A 220 2.97 -10.68 24.93
CA ASN A 220 3.48 -9.31 25.12
C ASN A 220 3.09 -8.35 23.98
N ASN A 221 2.95 -8.87 22.77
CA ASN A 221 2.64 -8.08 21.57
C ASN A 221 1.16 -8.17 21.15
N LEU A 222 0.31 -8.83 21.95
CA LEU A 222 -1.03 -9.25 21.54
C LEU A 222 -1.90 -8.06 21.11
N GLU A 223 -1.86 -6.96 21.85
CA GLU A 223 -2.66 -5.77 21.56
C GLU A 223 -2.22 -5.09 20.26
N GLY A 224 -0.91 -4.93 20.07
CA GLY A 224 -0.35 -4.36 18.85
C GLY A 224 -0.70 -5.22 17.63
N LEU A 225 -0.59 -6.54 17.76
CA LEU A 225 -0.90 -7.48 16.69
C LEU A 225 -2.39 -7.50 16.32
N ILE A 226 -3.29 -7.47 17.31
CA ILE A 226 -4.73 -7.38 17.03
C ILE A 226 -5.06 -6.04 16.38
N SER A 227 -4.57 -4.94 16.96
CA SER A 227 -4.83 -3.58 16.48
C SER A 227 -4.38 -3.40 15.03
N ILE A 228 -3.13 -3.76 14.72
CA ILE A 228 -2.59 -3.61 13.36
C ILE A 228 -3.30 -4.53 12.38
N SER A 229 -3.65 -5.75 12.79
CA SER A 229 -4.37 -6.70 11.92
C SER A 229 -5.75 -6.17 11.55
N VAL A 230 -6.53 -5.70 12.52
CA VAL A 230 -7.88 -5.15 12.28
C VAL A 230 -7.81 -3.89 11.41
N GLN A 231 -6.87 -2.98 11.71
CA GLN A 231 -6.66 -1.78 10.92
C GLN A 231 -6.27 -2.12 9.48
N LEU A 232 -5.28 -3.00 9.26
CA LEU A 232 -4.82 -3.35 7.93
C LEU A 232 -5.89 -4.09 7.11
N ILE A 233 -6.72 -4.93 7.73
CA ILE A 233 -7.89 -5.54 7.07
C ILE A 233 -8.84 -4.46 6.58
N HIS A 234 -9.13 -3.44 7.40
CA HIS A 234 -10.03 -2.35 7.04
C HIS A 234 -9.50 -1.52 5.85
N HIS A 235 -8.23 -1.12 5.91
CA HIS A 235 -7.61 -0.29 4.89
C HIS A 235 -7.39 -1.06 3.58
N ASN A 236 -7.06 -2.36 3.66
CA ASN A 236 -6.67 -3.18 2.52
C ASN A 236 -7.72 -4.25 2.17
N TYR A 237 -9.01 -4.02 2.46
CA TYR A 237 -10.08 -5.00 2.25
C TYR A 237 -10.23 -5.48 0.78
N LYS A 238 -9.69 -4.72 -0.18
CA LYS A 238 -9.67 -5.08 -1.60
C LYS A 238 -8.64 -6.17 -1.92
N ASP A 239 -7.58 -6.29 -1.11
CA ASP A 239 -6.51 -7.26 -1.30
C ASP A 239 -6.87 -8.60 -0.64
N LYS A 240 -7.21 -9.59 -1.47
CA LYS A 240 -7.61 -10.93 -0.99
C LYS A 240 -6.51 -11.61 -0.16
N LYS A 241 -5.24 -11.40 -0.50
CA LYS A 241 -4.12 -12.09 0.14
C LYS A 241 -3.88 -11.50 1.53
N VAL A 242 -3.79 -10.18 1.63
CA VAL A 242 -3.61 -9.47 2.91
C VAL A 242 -4.75 -9.81 3.87
N VAL A 243 -6.00 -9.72 3.41
CA VAL A 243 -7.18 -10.06 4.24
C VAL A 243 -7.10 -11.51 4.73
N SER A 244 -6.78 -12.47 3.87
CA SER A 244 -6.69 -13.87 4.27
C SER A 244 -5.58 -14.12 5.28
N LEU A 245 -4.40 -13.54 5.08
CA LEU A 245 -3.25 -13.71 5.98
C LEU A 245 -3.57 -13.14 7.37
N LEU A 246 -4.09 -11.93 7.44
CA LEU A 246 -4.38 -11.25 8.71
C LEU A 246 -5.55 -11.89 9.45
N VAL A 247 -6.59 -12.37 8.75
CA VAL A 247 -7.67 -13.12 9.41
C VAL A 247 -7.17 -14.45 9.96
N ASN A 248 -6.28 -15.13 9.26
CA ASN A 248 -5.65 -16.35 9.80
C ASN A 248 -4.75 -16.04 11.01
N ALA A 249 -3.99 -14.94 10.97
CA ALA A 249 -3.21 -14.48 12.12
C ALA A 249 -4.11 -14.19 13.33
N LEU A 250 -5.23 -13.47 13.14
CA LEU A 250 -6.21 -13.22 14.20
C LEU A 250 -6.81 -14.52 14.76
N ASN A 251 -7.04 -15.55 13.95
CA ASN A 251 -7.50 -16.85 14.45
C ASN A 251 -6.45 -17.55 15.32
N LEU A 252 -5.16 -17.44 14.99
CA LEU A 252 -4.09 -17.95 15.84
C LEU A 252 -4.01 -17.17 17.15
N LEU A 253 -4.15 -15.84 17.09
CA LEU A 253 -4.16 -14.99 18.28
C LEU A 253 -5.39 -15.22 19.17
N ALA A 254 -6.49 -15.73 18.63
CA ALA A 254 -7.72 -15.97 19.38
C ALA A 254 -7.59 -17.03 20.48
N SER A 255 -6.56 -17.89 20.43
CA SER A 255 -6.28 -18.85 21.51
C SER A 255 -5.55 -18.23 22.71
N PHE A 256 -5.06 -16.99 22.59
CA PHE A 256 -4.25 -16.36 23.64
C PHE A 256 -5.14 -15.75 24.75
N PRO A 257 -4.70 -15.85 26.01
CA PRO A 257 -5.35 -15.15 27.12
C PRO A 257 -5.47 -13.64 26.85
N GLY A 258 -6.60 -13.04 27.22
CA GLY A 258 -6.84 -11.60 27.04
C GLY A 258 -7.11 -11.13 25.59
N PHE A 259 -7.12 -12.03 24.59
CA PHE A 259 -7.48 -11.67 23.20
C PHE A 259 -8.85 -10.99 23.12
N ARG A 260 -9.84 -11.52 23.86
CA ARG A 260 -11.21 -10.99 23.87
C ARG A 260 -11.27 -9.60 24.48
N ASP A 261 -10.55 -9.36 25.56
CA ASP A 261 -10.57 -8.05 26.22
C ASP A 261 -9.92 -7.00 25.33
N LYS A 262 -8.77 -7.34 24.72
CA LYS A 262 -8.05 -6.48 23.79
C LYS A 262 -8.86 -6.20 22.51
N ILE A 263 -9.53 -7.19 21.92
CA ILE A 263 -10.36 -6.94 20.73
C ILE A 263 -11.56 -6.05 21.07
N ASN A 264 -12.19 -6.24 22.23
CA ASN A 264 -13.30 -5.40 22.67
C ASN A 264 -12.87 -3.95 22.94
N ALA A 265 -11.68 -3.74 23.50
CA ALA A 265 -11.10 -2.42 23.75
C ALA A 265 -10.86 -1.61 22.46
N LEU A 266 -10.63 -2.26 21.32
CA LEU A 266 -10.37 -1.60 20.03
C LEU A 266 -11.62 -1.02 19.34
N ASN A 267 -12.76 -0.91 20.04
CA ASN A 267 -14.05 -0.55 19.46
C ASN A 267 -14.40 -1.44 18.24
N TYR A 268 -14.19 -2.74 18.38
CA TYR A 268 -14.35 -3.71 17.30
C TYR A 268 -15.76 -3.72 16.69
N ALA A 269 -16.78 -3.33 17.47
CA ALA A 269 -18.15 -3.14 16.98
C ALA A 269 -18.23 -2.13 15.82
N TRP A 270 -17.45 -1.06 15.84
CA TRP A 270 -17.37 -0.11 14.74
C TRP A 270 -16.76 -0.75 13.48
N TYR A 271 -15.64 -1.48 13.65
CA TYR A 271 -15.00 -2.21 12.54
C TYR A 271 -15.93 -3.25 11.94
N MET A 272 -16.69 -3.99 12.74
CA MET A 272 -17.65 -4.98 12.25
C MET A 272 -18.73 -4.37 11.36
N ARG A 273 -19.24 -3.17 11.69
CA ARG A 273 -20.17 -2.44 10.81
C ARG A 273 -19.52 -2.06 9.48
N LYS A 274 -18.25 -1.62 9.50
CA LYS A 274 -17.50 -1.31 8.27
C LYS A 274 -17.21 -2.56 7.44
N PHE A 275 -16.82 -3.66 8.08
CA PHE A 275 -16.61 -4.95 7.44
C PHE A 275 -17.91 -5.48 6.81
N GLN A 276 -19.05 -5.34 7.48
CA GLN A 276 -20.34 -5.71 6.89
C GLN A 276 -20.63 -4.91 5.61
N GLN A 277 -20.37 -3.59 5.61
CA GLN A 277 -20.55 -2.74 4.42
C GLN A 277 -19.59 -3.11 3.28
N GLN A 278 -18.34 -3.45 3.60
CA GLN A 278 -17.29 -3.77 2.64
C GLN A 278 -17.43 -5.19 2.07
N PHE A 279 -17.53 -6.20 2.94
CA PHE A 279 -17.55 -7.62 2.58
C PHE A 279 -18.96 -8.14 2.28
N GLY A 280 -20.01 -7.56 2.86
CA GLY A 280 -21.40 -8.01 2.66
C GLY A 280 -21.93 -7.85 1.23
N ARG A 281 -21.25 -7.03 0.41
CA ARG A 281 -21.55 -6.84 -1.03
C ARG A 281 -20.84 -7.86 -1.92
N LEU A 282 -19.95 -8.69 -1.35
CA LEU A 282 -19.19 -9.67 -2.12
C LEU A 282 -20.02 -10.94 -2.34
N LYS A 283 -19.75 -11.62 -3.46
CA LYS A 283 -20.34 -12.93 -3.75
C LYS A 283 -19.83 -13.97 -2.75
N SER A 284 -20.64 -14.98 -2.47
CA SER A 284 -20.28 -16.10 -1.59
C SER A 284 -19.03 -16.87 -2.03
N SER A 285 -18.71 -16.85 -3.33
CA SER A 285 -17.49 -17.47 -3.90
C SER A 285 -16.21 -16.64 -3.70
N ASP A 286 -16.29 -15.39 -3.24
CA ASP A 286 -15.10 -14.57 -2.98
C ASP A 286 -14.44 -14.99 -1.66
N SER A 287 -13.13 -15.27 -1.69
CA SER A 287 -12.37 -15.70 -0.50
C SER A 287 -12.44 -14.70 0.66
N ARG A 288 -12.66 -13.41 0.39
CA ARG A 288 -12.84 -12.39 1.42
C ARG A 288 -14.17 -12.53 2.16
N PHE A 289 -15.20 -13.10 1.53
CA PHE A 289 -16.45 -13.40 2.20
C PHE A 289 -16.26 -14.51 3.25
N ALA A 290 -15.46 -15.53 2.95
CA ALA A 290 -15.06 -16.55 3.93
C ALA A 290 -14.24 -15.94 5.08
N ALA A 291 -13.32 -15.01 4.78
CA ALA A 291 -12.57 -14.28 5.79
C ALA A 291 -13.48 -13.43 6.70
N TYR A 292 -14.50 -12.77 6.13
CA TYR A 292 -15.51 -12.05 6.89
C TYR A 292 -16.31 -12.95 7.85
N LYS A 293 -16.70 -14.16 7.41
CA LYS A 293 -17.37 -15.13 8.30
C LYS A 293 -16.53 -15.47 9.54
N LYS A 294 -15.21 -15.62 9.38
CA LYS A 294 -14.27 -15.82 10.50
C LYS A 294 -14.21 -14.61 11.42
N LEU A 295 -14.12 -13.39 10.87
CA LEU A 295 -14.18 -12.15 11.67
C LEU A 295 -15.48 -12.05 12.49
N CYS A 296 -16.62 -12.46 11.94
CA CYS A 296 -17.87 -12.51 12.68
C CYS A 296 -17.84 -13.46 13.89
N GLN A 297 -17.04 -14.54 13.87
CA GLN A 297 -16.94 -15.46 15.00
C GLN A 297 -16.36 -14.78 16.24
N PHE A 298 -15.45 -13.82 16.07
CA PHE A 298 -14.93 -13.02 17.18
C PHE A 298 -16.00 -12.13 17.83
N ASN A 299 -17.06 -11.78 17.09
CA ASN A 299 -18.18 -10.98 17.59
C ASN A 299 -19.36 -11.83 18.13
N LYS A 300 -19.53 -13.08 17.68
CA LYS A 300 -20.67 -13.94 18.05
C LYS A 300 -20.72 -14.34 19.53
N TYR A 301 -19.60 -14.29 20.25
CA TYR A 301 -19.57 -14.56 21.69
C TYR A 301 -20.10 -13.40 22.55
N ARG A 302 -20.58 -12.32 21.93
CA ARG A 302 -21.27 -11.22 22.60
C ARG A 302 -22.73 -11.52 22.94
N CYS A 303 -23.34 -12.55 22.33
CA CYS A 303 -24.74 -12.94 22.55
C CYS A 303 -24.91 -14.14 23.49
N ALA A 304 -23.83 -14.62 24.13
CA ALA A 304 -23.88 -15.77 25.05
C ALA A 304 -23.67 -15.35 26.52
N ILE A 305 -23.58 -14.05 26.79
CA ILE A 305 -23.51 -13.47 28.12
C ILE A 305 -24.38 -12.20 28.05
N ASP A 306 -25.69 -12.43 28.06
CA ASP A 306 -26.65 -11.49 28.66
C ASP A 306 -26.76 -11.86 30.15
#